data_AF-A0A381VXX2-F1
#
_entry.id   AF-A0A381VXX2-F1
#
_cell.length_a   1.000
_cell.length_b   1.000
_cell.length_c   1.000
_cell.angle_alpha   90.00
_cell.angle_beta   90.00
_cell.angle_gamma   90.00
#
_symmetry.space_group_name_H-M   'P 1'
#
loop_
_entity.id
_entity.type
_entity.pdbx_description
1 polymer ?
#
loop_
_entity_poly.entity_id
_entity_poly.type
_entity_poly.pdbx_seq_one_letter_code
_entity_poly.pdbx_strand_id
1 'polypeptide(L)'
;MKAIDIHAHIPRMPGLSEYGIEPGLRQMFRMTDESISIEKMVETYRAIDTMAVIFSVDAETETGDLPDPNDYVAQIAKSYPDVFVGFCSV
;
A
#
# COMPACT_ATOMS: atom_id res chain seq x y z
N MET A 1 8.71 -4.15 19.22
CA MET A 1 7.44 -4.27 18.49
C MET A 1 6.29 -4.14 19.48
N LYS A 2 5.46 -3.11 19.30
CA LYS A 2 4.32 -2.74 20.17
C LYS A 2 2.97 -3.22 19.62
N ALA A 3 2.82 -3.33 18.31
CA ALA A 3 1.57 -3.68 17.66
C ALA A 3 1.77 -4.30 16.28
N ILE A 4 0.68 -4.85 15.74
CA ILE A 4 0.54 -5.24 14.34
C ILE A 4 -0.70 -4.53 13.79
N ASP A 5 -0.49 -3.70 12.78
CA ASP A 5 -1.56 -3.14 11.94
C ASP A 5 -2.01 -4.23 10.96
N ILE A 6 -3.24 -4.70 11.10
CA ILE A 6 -3.74 -5.84 10.33
C ILE A 6 -4.31 -5.45 8.96
N HIS A 7 -4.39 -4.15 8.64
CA HIS A 7 -4.93 -3.67 7.37
C HIS A 7 -4.20 -2.42 6.91
N ALA A 8 -3.19 -2.61 6.05
CA ALA A 8 -2.47 -1.52 5.42
C ALA A 8 -2.40 -1.71 3.90
N HIS A 9 -2.72 -0.64 3.16
CA HIS A 9 -2.47 -0.57 1.73
C HIS A 9 -1.10 0.06 1.47
N ILE A 10 -0.38 -0.51 0.51
CA ILE A 10 0.92 0.02 0.08
C ILE A 10 0.75 1.04 -1.04
N PRO A 11 1.71 1.99 -1.17
CA PRO A 11 1.86 2.81 -2.35
C PRO A 11 1.79 2.01 -3.66
N ARG A 12 1.20 2.64 -4.69
CA ARG A 12 1.02 2.08 -6.03
C ARG A 12 2.34 1.61 -6.64
N MET A 13 2.30 0.48 -7.35
CA MET A 13 3.42 -0.05 -8.11
C MET A 13 3.93 0.98 -9.13
N PRO A 14 5.24 1.28 -9.14
CA PRO A 14 5.80 2.20 -10.13
C PRO A 14 5.50 1.77 -11.56
N GLY A 15 5.06 2.72 -12.38
CA GLY A 15 4.72 2.50 -13.79
C GLY A 15 3.23 2.25 -14.06
N LEU A 16 2.43 2.04 -13.02
CA LEU A 16 0.97 2.05 -13.15
C LEU A 16 0.43 3.47 -13.07
N SER A 17 -0.70 3.71 -13.73
CA SER A 17 -1.48 4.93 -13.52
C SER A 17 -2.06 4.95 -12.10
N GLU A 18 -2.28 6.16 -11.61
CA GLU A 18 -3.11 6.40 -10.42
C GLU A 18 -4.52 5.84 -10.65
N TYR A 19 -5.15 5.32 -9.60
CA TYR A 19 -6.53 4.84 -9.66
C TYR A 19 -7.47 5.99 -10.05
N GLY A 20 -8.45 5.73 -10.91
CA GLY A 20 -9.36 6.78 -11.39
C GLY A 20 -10.15 7.50 -10.28
N ILE A 21 -10.31 6.86 -9.13
CA ILE A 21 -11.03 7.39 -7.96
C ILE A 21 -10.21 8.40 -7.13
N GLU A 22 -8.88 8.41 -7.25
CA GLU A 22 -7.97 9.19 -6.39
C GLU A 22 -8.27 10.70 -6.36
N PRO A 23 -8.50 11.39 -7.50
CA PRO A 23 -8.82 12.81 -7.47
C PRO A 23 -10.07 13.12 -6.62
N GLY A 24 -11.08 12.25 -6.68
CA GLY A 24 -12.30 12.36 -5.89
C GLY A 24 -12.06 12.14 -4.40
N LEU A 25 -11.27 11.12 -4.03
CA LEU A 25 -10.90 10.84 -2.64
C LEU A 25 -10.07 11.98 -2.04
N ARG A 26 -9.07 12.47 -2.78
CA ARG A 26 -8.22 13.58 -2.34
C ARG A 26 -9.03 14.85 -2.10
N GLN A 27 -9.97 15.16 -2.99
CA GLN A 27 -10.89 16.29 -2.79
C GLN A 27 -11.77 16.09 -1.55
N MET A 28 -12.36 14.89 -1.39
CA MET A 28 -13.28 14.58 -0.29
C MET A 28 -12.58 14.64 1.07
N PHE A 29 -11.39 14.04 1.18
CA PHE A 29 -10.61 13.99 2.42
C PHE A 29 -9.69 15.21 2.62
N ARG A 30 -9.72 16.18 1.69
CA ARG A 30 -8.89 17.40 1.73
C ARG A 30 -7.40 17.08 1.82
N MET A 31 -6.96 16.05 1.10
CA MET A 31 -5.57 15.64 1.07
C MET A 31 -4.77 16.60 0.20
N THR A 32 -3.73 17.20 0.79
CA THR A 32 -2.79 18.08 0.07
C THR A 32 -1.50 17.37 -0.32
N ASP A 33 -1.15 16.31 0.40
CA ASP A 33 0.15 15.66 0.29
C ASP A 33 0.14 14.59 -0.81
N GLU A 34 1.25 14.42 -1.50
CA GLU A 34 1.42 13.37 -2.51
C GLU A 34 1.52 11.98 -1.85
N SER A 35 1.34 10.93 -2.65
CA SER A 35 1.60 9.56 -2.22
C SER A 35 3.06 9.41 -1.76
N ILE A 36 3.27 8.66 -0.68
CA ILE A 36 4.61 8.41 -0.12
C ILE A 36 5.28 7.21 -0.81
N SER A 37 6.60 7.13 -0.75
CA SER A 37 7.33 5.93 -1.20
C SER A 37 7.21 4.77 -0.20
N ILE A 38 7.51 3.55 -0.66
CA ILE A 38 7.60 2.37 0.21
C ILE A 38 8.62 2.58 1.34
N GLU A 39 9.78 3.15 1.03
CA GLU A 39 10.84 3.44 2.01
C GLU A 39 10.33 4.38 3.10
N LYS A 40 9.53 5.39 2.72
CA LYS A 40 8.96 6.31 3.69
C LYS A 40 7.90 5.65 4.57
N MET A 41 7.10 4.75 4.01
CA MET A 41 6.15 3.94 4.78
C MET A 41 6.90 3.03 5.77
N VAL A 42 7.98 2.38 5.35
CA VAL A 42 8.85 1.55 6.20
C VAL A 42 9.42 2.36 7.37
N GLU A 43 9.95 3.55 7.12
CA GLU A 43 10.42 4.46 8.17
C GLU A 43 9.32 4.79 9.18
N THR A 44 8.10 5.03 8.68
CA THR A 44 6.94 5.40 9.52
C THR A 44 6.60 4.27 10.48
N TYR A 45 6.47 3.04 9.99
CA TYR A 45 6.18 1.86 10.83
C TYR A 45 7.31 1.56 11.83
N ARG A 46 8.57 1.68 11.41
CA ARG A 46 9.73 1.54 12.32
C ARG A 46 9.71 2.59 13.44
N ALA A 47 9.41 3.85 13.11
CA ALA A 47 9.38 4.95 14.08
C ALA A 47 8.34 4.74 15.19
N ILE A 48 7.22 4.06 14.87
CA ILE A 48 6.17 3.73 15.84
C ILE A 48 6.28 2.31 16.41
N ASP A 49 7.38 1.59 16.13
CA ASP A 49 7.65 0.21 16.58
C ASP A 49 6.50 -0.77 16.28
N THR A 50 5.96 -0.73 15.06
CA THR A 50 4.79 -1.52 14.62
C THR A 50 5.08 -2.24 13.31
N MET A 51 4.55 -3.46 13.16
CA MET A 51 4.53 -4.17 11.87
C MET A 51 3.19 -3.98 11.16
N ALA A 52 3.13 -4.20 9.85
CA ALA A 52 1.90 -4.12 9.07
C ALA A 52 1.65 -5.36 8.22
N VAL A 53 0.39 -5.78 8.15
CA VAL A 53 -0.11 -6.72 7.14
C VAL A 53 -0.47 -5.91 5.90
N ILE A 54 0.26 -6.13 4.81
CA ILE A 54 0.15 -5.35 3.57
C ILE A 54 -0.52 -6.14 2.44
N PHE A 55 -1.36 -5.46 1.66
CA PHE A 55 -1.98 -5.99 0.45
C PHE A 55 -2.46 -4.86 -0.47
N SER A 56 -2.70 -5.21 -1.73
CA SER A 56 -3.51 -4.40 -2.67
C SER A 56 -4.84 -5.11 -2.94
N VAL A 57 -5.72 -4.54 -3.75
CA VAL A 57 -6.99 -5.16 -4.15
C VAL A 57 -7.06 -5.13 -5.67
N ASP A 58 -7.44 -6.25 -6.27
CA ASP A 58 -7.76 -6.27 -7.68
C ASP A 58 -9.23 -5.86 -7.86
N ALA A 59 -9.42 -4.64 -8.36
CA ALA A 59 -10.72 -4.10 -8.67
C ALA A 59 -10.93 -3.91 -10.19
N GLU A 60 -10.06 -4.51 -11.03
CA GLU A 60 -10.00 -4.23 -12.48
C GLU A 60 -11.34 -4.48 -13.17
N THR A 61 -12.07 -5.53 -12.75
CA THR A 61 -13.38 -5.85 -13.35
C THR A 61 -14.40 -4.72 -13.19
N GLU A 62 -14.37 -4.01 -12.06
CA GLU A 62 -15.35 -2.96 -11.73
C GLU A 62 -14.86 -1.56 -12.09
N THR A 63 -13.54 -1.32 -12.06
CA THR A 63 -12.97 0.02 -12.26
C THR A 63 -12.23 0.18 -13.58
N GLY A 64 -11.75 -0.91 -14.17
CA GLY A 64 -10.81 -0.90 -15.30
C GLY A 64 -9.38 -0.48 -14.95
N ASP A 65 -9.09 -0.20 -13.68
CA ASP A 65 -7.74 0.11 -13.22
C ASP A 65 -6.93 -1.18 -13.05
N LEU A 66 -5.71 -1.21 -13.59
CA LEU A 66 -4.83 -2.37 -13.44
C LEU A 66 -4.56 -2.65 -11.94
N PRO A 67 -4.47 -3.91 -11.50
CA PRO A 67 -4.14 -4.21 -10.10
C PRO A 67 -2.66 -3.97 -9.81
N ASP A 68 -2.32 -3.71 -8.54
CA ASP A 68 -0.96 -3.99 -8.08
C ASP A 68 -0.86 -5.51 -7.92
N PRO A 69 0.01 -6.20 -8.68
CA PRO A 69 0.03 -7.66 -8.66
C PRO A 69 0.50 -8.18 -7.30
N ASN A 70 0.00 -9.35 -6.90
CA ASN A 70 0.43 -10.01 -5.65
C ASN A 70 1.96 -10.23 -5.58
N ASP A 71 2.63 -10.38 -6.71
CA ASP A 71 4.10 -10.47 -6.79
C ASP A 71 4.80 -9.19 -6.31
N TYR A 72 4.20 -8.01 -6.55
CA TYR A 72 4.72 -6.73 -6.04
C TYR A 72 4.63 -6.67 -4.51
N VAL A 73 3.48 -7.05 -3.95
CA VAL A 73 3.27 -7.14 -2.49
C VAL A 73 4.27 -8.12 -1.87
N ALA A 74 4.42 -9.31 -2.47
CA ALA A 74 5.36 -10.32 -2.00
C ALA A 74 6.81 -9.84 -2.05
N GLN A 75 7.21 -9.11 -3.10
CA GLN A 75 8.54 -8.52 -3.21
C GLN A 75 8.81 -7.49 -2.11
N ILE A 76 7.84 -6.62 -1.79
CA ILE A 76 7.97 -5.64 -0.72
C ILE A 76 8.11 -6.31 0.64
N ALA A 77 7.24 -7.29 0.94
CA ALA A 77 7.31 -8.05 2.19
C ALA A 77 8.68 -8.77 2.33
N LYS A 78 9.23 -9.29 1.23
CA LYS A 78 10.56 -9.90 1.21
C LYS A 78 11.70 -8.88 1.41
N SER A 79 11.57 -7.67 0.91
CA SER A 79 12.56 -6.60 1.05
C SER A 79 12.60 -6.02 2.48
N TYR A 80 11.46 -6.02 3.18
CA TYR A 80 11.32 -5.42 4.51
C TYR A 80 10.61 -6.37 5.51
N PRO A 81 11.14 -7.57 5.76
CA PRO A 81 10.47 -8.59 6.59
C PRO A 81 10.42 -8.22 8.08
N ASP A 82 11.22 -7.24 8.51
CA ASP A 82 11.15 -6.68 9.88
C ASP A 82 9.95 -5.76 10.09
N VAL A 83 9.31 -5.30 9.01
CA VAL A 83 8.21 -4.33 9.05
C VAL A 83 6.91 -4.90 8.48
N PHE A 84 7.00 -5.71 7.43
CA PHE A 84 5.83 -6.13 6.66
C PHE A 84 5.60 -7.63 6.63
N VAL A 85 4.32 -7.99 6.70
CA VAL A 85 3.79 -9.33 6.41
C VAL A 85 2.89 -9.21 5.20
N GLY A 86 3.17 -9.93 4.12
CA GLY A 86 2.34 -9.92 2.91
C GLY A 86 1.06 -10.72 3.09
N PHE A 87 -0.08 -10.16 2.66
CA PHE A 87 -1.35 -10.87 2.49
C PHE A 87 -1.70 -10.93 1.00
N CYS A 88 -2.02 -12.14 0.52
CA CYS A 88 -2.45 -12.37 -0.85
C CYS A 88 -3.96 -12.10 -0.95
N SER A 89 -4.35 -11.21 -1.85
CA SER A 89 -5.75 -10.82 -2.08
C SER A 89 -6.19 -11.17 -3.50
N VAL A 90 -7.47 -10.91 -3.75
CA VAL A 90 -8.16 -11.06 -5.04
C VAL A 90 -8.85 -9.75 -5.41
#